data_AF-A0A1Y3EHU1-F1
#
_entry.id   AF-A0A1Y3EHU1-F1
#
_cell.length_a   1.000
_cell.length_b   1.000
_cell.length_c   1.000
_cell.angle_alpha   90.00
_cell.angle_beta   90.00
_cell.angle_gamma   90.00
#
_symmetry.space_group_name_H-M   'P 1'
#
loop_
_entity.id
_entity.type
_entity.pdbx_description
1 polymer ?
#
loop_
_entity_poly.entity_id
_entity_poly.type
_entity_poly.pdbx_seq_one_letter_code
_entity_poly.pdbx_strand_id
1 'polypeptide(L)'
;MLGMKSLSEILSDREAIASCMRNLLDDATGRWGIIVERVEIKDVRLPVQLQRVMATEAEAAREARAKLIAAQGEQEASKALKAASEIIAASPAALQLRYLQTLSNISTEKNSTIIFPLPMDFRFLSFGQQV
;
A
#
# COMPACT_ATOMS: atom_id res chain seq x y z
N MET A 1 -6.73 36.53 -6.04
CA MET A 1 -7.16 35.11 -5.98
C MET A 1 -6.09 34.17 -5.38
N LEU A 2 -5.31 34.62 -4.37
CA LEU A 2 -4.43 33.72 -3.60
C LEU A 2 -5.09 33.14 -2.34
N GLY A 3 -6.29 33.59 -1.97
CA GLY A 3 -7.00 33.17 -0.74
C GLY A 3 -7.87 31.91 -0.85
N MET A 4 -7.85 31.19 -1.97
CA MET A 4 -8.72 30.01 -2.19
C MET A 4 -7.96 28.70 -2.39
N LYS A 5 -6.63 28.72 -2.54
CA LYS A 5 -5.84 27.49 -2.56
C LYS A 5 -5.49 27.07 -1.14
N SER A 6 -5.64 25.78 -0.84
CA SER A 6 -5.21 25.25 0.45
C SER A 6 -3.70 25.44 0.61
N LEU A 7 -3.22 25.76 1.81
CA LEU A 7 -1.80 26.02 2.07
C LEU A 7 -0.90 24.84 1.70
N SER A 8 -1.43 23.62 1.81
CA SER A 8 -0.84 22.37 1.29
C SER A 8 -0.59 22.43 -0.22
N GLU A 9 -1.57 22.89 -0.99
CA GLU A 9 -1.49 22.98 -2.46
C GLU A 9 -0.47 24.05 -2.90
N ILE A 10 -0.36 25.14 -2.13
CA ILE A 10 0.64 26.20 -2.35
C ILE A 10 2.07 25.67 -2.12
N LEU A 11 2.25 24.77 -1.15
CA LEU A 11 3.54 24.15 -0.88
C LEU A 11 3.89 23.05 -1.89
N SER A 12 2.89 22.33 -2.40
CA SER A 12 3.08 21.26 -3.38
C SER A 12 3.35 21.77 -4.80
N ASP A 13 2.73 22.89 -5.21
CA ASP A 13 2.81 23.42 -6.58
C ASP A 13 3.60 24.73 -6.70
N ARG A 14 4.87 24.72 -6.26
CA ARG A 14 5.76 25.89 -6.38
C ARG A 14 5.90 26.37 -7.83
N GLU A 15 6.01 25.45 -8.79
CA GLU A 15 6.11 25.75 -10.22
C GLU A 15 4.89 26.54 -10.73
N ALA A 16 3.68 26.11 -10.34
CA ALA A 16 2.44 26.73 -10.81
C ALA A 16 2.28 28.16 -10.28
N ILE A 17 2.64 28.38 -9.02
CA ILE A 17 2.59 29.72 -8.40
C ILE A 17 3.65 30.64 -9.01
N ALA A 18 4.87 30.14 -9.19
CA ALA A 18 5.93 30.91 -9.85
C ALA A 18 5.53 31.32 -11.27
N SER A 19 4.87 30.42 -12.01
CA SER A 19 4.36 30.71 -13.35
C SER A 19 3.23 31.74 -13.35
N CYS A 20 2.28 31.62 -12.42
CA CYS A 20 1.20 32.58 -12.26
C CYS A 20 1.74 33.98 -11.88
N MET A 21 2.71 34.05 -10.96
CA MET A 21 3.36 35.31 -10.58
C MET A 21 4.15 35.93 -11.72
N ARG A 22 4.85 35.13 -12.53
CA ARG A 22 5.56 35.61 -13.71
C ARG A 22 4.61 36.33 -14.67
N ASN A 23 3.49 35.68 -15.02
CA ASN A 23 2.52 36.25 -15.95
C ASN A 23 1.91 37.55 -15.40
N LEU A 24 1.57 37.57 -14.11
CA LEU A 24 1.06 38.77 -13.45
C LEU A 24 2.05 39.94 -13.44
N LEU A 25 3.33 39.65 -13.19
CA LEU A 25 4.37 40.67 -13.18
C LEU A 25 4.69 41.16 -14.58
N ASP A 26 4.79 40.26 -15.56
CA ASP A 26 5.06 40.61 -16.96
C ASP A 26 3.96 41.52 -17.54
N ASP A 27 2.69 41.21 -17.28
CA ASP A 27 1.55 42.07 -17.65
C ASP A 27 1.63 43.47 -17.01
N ALA A 28 2.05 43.53 -15.74
CA ALA A 28 2.16 44.79 -15.01
C ALA A 28 3.37 45.63 -15.44
N THR A 29 4.50 44.99 -15.78
CA THR A 29 5.77 45.68 -16.09
C THR A 29 5.99 45.91 -17.58
N GLY A 30 5.22 45.27 -18.47
CA GLY A 30 5.33 45.45 -19.92
C GLY A 30 5.12 46.90 -20.37
N ARG A 31 4.26 47.66 -19.69
CA ARG A 31 4.05 49.10 -19.92
C ARG A 31 5.27 49.98 -19.58
N TRP A 32 6.25 49.46 -18.86
CA TRP A 32 7.51 50.13 -18.56
C TRP A 32 8.69 49.60 -19.39
N GLY A 33 8.43 48.67 -20.33
CA GLY A 33 9.47 48.06 -21.16
C GLY A 33 10.40 47.10 -20.40
N ILE A 34 9.97 46.60 -19.24
CA ILE A 34 10.73 45.65 -18.43
C ILE A 34 10.18 44.24 -18.71
N ILE A 35 11.07 43.34 -19.12
CA ILE A 35 10.77 41.93 -19.42
C ILE A 35 11.11 41.07 -18.19
N VAL A 36 10.17 40.24 -17.73
CA VAL A 36 10.38 39.36 -16.57
C VAL A 36 10.81 37.96 -17.03
N GLU A 37 12.11 37.67 -16.98
CA GLU A 37 12.63 36.37 -17.45
C GLU A 37 12.34 35.19 -16.51
N ARG A 38 12.42 35.40 -15.18
CA ARG A 38 12.24 34.33 -14.18
C ARG A 38 11.74 34.89 -12.86
N VAL A 39 10.79 34.17 -12.27
CA VAL A 39 10.32 34.36 -10.89
C VAL A 39 10.59 33.07 -10.13
N GLU A 40 11.23 33.20 -8.98
CA GLU A 40 11.55 32.07 -8.11
C GLU A 40 11.09 32.37 -6.67
N ILE A 41 10.40 31.40 -6.08
CA ILE A 41 9.96 31.49 -4.68
C ILE A 41 11.09 30.98 -3.80
N LYS A 42 11.77 31.88 -3.09
CA LYS A 42 12.85 31.53 -2.16
C LYS A 42 12.31 30.83 -0.90
N ASP A 43 11.82 31.60 0.06
CA ASP A 43 11.42 31.08 1.37
C ASP A 43 9.93 31.31 1.65
N VAL A 44 9.20 30.23 1.88
CA VAL A 44 7.84 30.27 2.45
C VAL A 44 7.92 29.83 3.90
N ARG A 45 7.70 30.77 4.83
CA ARG A 45 7.71 30.48 6.26
C ARG A 45 6.28 30.28 6.75
N LEU A 46 5.99 29.09 7.22
CA LEU A 46 4.71 28.75 7.85
C LEU A 46 4.80 29.01 9.36
N PRO A 47 3.77 29.57 10.00
CA PRO A 47 3.69 29.64 11.45
C PRO A 47 3.81 28.25 12.09
N VAL A 48 4.55 28.14 13.19
CA VAL A 48 4.83 26.85 13.86
C VAL A 48 3.55 26.12 14.29
N GLN A 49 2.50 26.85 14.73
CA GLN A 49 1.21 26.24 15.05
C GLN A 49 0.56 25.56 13.83
N LEU A 50 0.57 26.20 12.65
CA LEU A 50 -0.03 25.61 11.45
C LEU A 50 0.75 24.39 10.96
N GLN A 51 2.08 24.42 11.04
CA GLN A 51 2.90 23.25 10.69
C GLN A 51 2.53 22.02 11.53
N ARG A 52 2.31 22.21 12.83
CA ARG A 52 1.90 21.13 13.73
C ARG A 52 0.52 20.59 13.37
N VAL A 53 -0.46 21.46 13.15
CA VAL A 53 -1.83 21.04 12.78
C VAL A 53 -1.83 20.29 11.44
N MET A 54 -1.12 20.80 10.44
CA MET A 54 -1.00 20.14 9.13
C MET A 54 -0.28 18.79 9.24
N ALA A 55 0.76 18.68 10.06
CA ALA A 55 1.45 17.41 10.30
C ALA A 55 0.52 16.38 10.93
N THR A 56 -0.26 16.78 11.95
CA THR A 56 -1.23 15.88 12.60
C THR A 56 -2.36 15.45 11.66
N GLU A 57 -2.85 16.37 10.82
CA GLU A 57 -3.88 16.05 9.82
C GLU A 57 -3.34 15.09 8.75
N ALA A 58 -2.12 15.35 8.25
CA ALA A 58 -1.47 14.52 7.25
C ALA A 58 -1.20 13.10 7.78
N GLU A 59 -0.79 12.98 9.04
CA GLU A 59 -0.58 11.69 9.71
C GLU A 59 -1.90 10.93 9.86
N ALA A 60 -2.96 11.57 10.36
CA ALA A 60 -4.28 10.95 10.48
C ALA A 60 -4.84 10.48 9.12
N ALA A 61 -4.70 11.31 8.08
CA ALA A 61 -5.12 10.95 6.72
C ALA A 61 -4.31 9.77 6.17
N ARG A 62 -3.01 9.72 6.45
CA ARG A 62 -2.13 8.61 6.04
C ARG A 62 -2.49 7.32 6.77
N GLU A 63 -2.72 7.36 8.07
CA GLU A 63 -3.15 6.20 8.85
C GLU A 63 -4.51 5.66 8.39
N ALA A 64 -5.48 6.55 8.15
CA ALA A 64 -6.79 6.16 7.64
C ALA A 64 -6.68 5.45 6.28
N ARG A 65 -5.86 6.00 5.36
CA ARG A 65 -5.59 5.36 4.06
C ARG A 65 -4.89 4.01 4.22
N ALA A 66 -3.92 3.91 5.12
CA ALA A 66 -3.22 2.65 5.37
C ALA A 66 -4.18 1.55 5.86
N LYS A 67 -5.12 1.88 6.77
CA LYS A 67 -6.16 0.94 7.22
C LYS A 67 -7.08 0.49 6.09
N LEU A 68 -7.47 1.40 5.21
CA LEU A 68 -8.31 1.06 4.06
C LEU A 68 -7.59 0.12 3.09
N ILE A 69 -6.32 0.39 2.79
CA ILE A 69 -5.49 -0.47 1.93
C ILE A 69 -5.31 -1.85 2.56
N ALA A 70 -5.04 -1.92 3.87
CA ALA A 70 -4.90 -3.18 4.59
C ALA A 70 -6.21 -4.00 4.55
N ALA A 71 -7.36 -3.36 4.82
CA ALA A 71 -8.66 -4.04 4.77
C ALA A 71 -8.99 -4.54 3.36
N GLN A 72 -8.67 -3.77 2.33
CA GLN A 72 -8.85 -4.18 0.93
C GLN A 72 -7.94 -5.36 0.58
N GLY A 73 -6.66 -5.29 0.96
CA GLY A 73 -5.71 -6.38 0.77
C GLY A 73 -6.14 -7.67 1.47
N GLU A 74 -6.67 -7.56 2.69
CA GLU A 74 -7.20 -8.71 3.43
C GLU A 74 -8.41 -9.34 2.73
N GLN A 75 -9.31 -8.51 2.17
CA GLN A 75 -10.46 -9.00 1.43
C GLN A 75 -10.03 -9.74 0.15
N GLU A 76 -9.07 -9.18 -0.59
CA GLU A 76 -8.54 -9.79 -1.80
C GLU A 76 -7.80 -11.10 -1.51
N ALA A 77 -6.97 -11.12 -0.46
CA ALA A 77 -6.31 -12.34 0.02
C ALA A 77 -7.33 -13.41 0.41
N SER A 78 -8.37 -13.05 1.16
CA SER A 78 -9.44 -13.97 1.57
C SER A 78 -10.17 -14.58 0.38
N LYS A 79 -10.48 -13.78 -0.66
CA LYS A 79 -11.09 -14.27 -1.90
C LYS A 79 -10.19 -15.25 -2.64
N ALA A 80 -8.90 -14.94 -2.76
CA ALA A 80 -7.93 -15.82 -3.40
C ALA A 80 -7.78 -17.14 -2.63
N LEU A 81 -7.70 -17.10 -1.30
CA LEU A 81 -7.64 -18.29 -0.45
C LEU A 81 -8.90 -19.14 -0.56
N LYS A 82 -10.09 -18.52 -0.61
CA LYS A 82 -11.36 -19.24 -0.82
C LYS A 82 -11.34 -19.98 -2.16
N ALA A 83 -10.98 -19.30 -3.25
CA ALA A 83 -10.91 -19.92 -4.57
C ALA A 83 -9.91 -21.09 -4.59
N ALA A 84 -8.73 -20.91 -3.98
CA ALA A 84 -7.76 -21.99 -3.84
C ALA A 84 -8.31 -23.17 -3.02
N SER A 85 -9.04 -22.90 -1.95
CA SER A 85 -9.69 -23.93 -1.12
C SER A 85 -10.73 -24.73 -1.91
N GLU A 86 -11.56 -24.07 -2.72
CA GLU A 86 -12.57 -24.72 -3.56
C GLU A 86 -11.92 -25.64 -4.60
N ILE A 87 -10.85 -25.18 -5.25
CA ILE A 87 -10.08 -25.98 -6.21
C ILE A 87 -9.48 -27.24 -5.55
N ILE A 88 -8.96 -27.08 -4.33
CA ILE A 88 -8.34 -28.18 -3.59
C ILE A 88 -9.38 -29.16 -3.08
N ALA A 89 -10.54 -28.68 -2.63
CA ALA A 89 -11.66 -29.54 -2.23
C ALA A 89 -12.20 -30.36 -3.41
N ALA A 90 -12.17 -29.80 -4.63
CA ALA A 90 -12.61 -30.51 -5.83
C ALA A 90 -11.68 -31.66 -6.25
N SER A 91 -10.42 -31.67 -5.81
CA SER A 91 -9.45 -32.73 -6.15
C SER A 91 -8.73 -33.25 -4.90
N PRO A 92 -9.11 -34.42 -4.37
CA PRO A 92 -8.45 -35.01 -3.20
C PRO A 92 -6.94 -35.22 -3.38
N ALA A 93 -6.47 -35.46 -4.62
CA ALA A 93 -5.05 -35.58 -4.94
C ALA A 93 -4.27 -34.26 -4.75
N ALA A 94 -4.93 -33.10 -4.81
CA ALA A 94 -4.28 -31.80 -4.62
C ALA A 94 -3.76 -31.62 -3.18
N LEU A 95 -4.49 -32.12 -2.17
CA LEU A 95 -4.02 -32.12 -0.78
C LEU A 95 -2.78 -33.01 -0.61
N GLN A 96 -2.76 -34.17 -1.26
CA GLN A 96 -1.62 -35.08 -1.21
C GLN A 96 -0.37 -34.47 -1.89
N LEU A 97 -0.53 -33.78 -3.03
CA LEU A 97 0.57 -33.06 -3.67
C LEU A 97 1.08 -31.91 -2.80
N ARG A 98 0.19 -31.11 -2.19
CA ARG A 98 0.57 -30.04 -1.27
C ARG A 98 1.28 -30.60 -0.03
N TYR A 99 0.85 -31.76 0.45
CA TYR A 99 1.49 -32.49 1.53
C TYR A 99 2.93 -32.89 1.17
N LEU A 100 3.14 -33.49 -0.01
CA LEU A 100 4.48 -33.85 -0.51
C LEU A 100 5.38 -32.63 -0.73
N GLN A 101 4.83 -31.52 -1.25
CA GLN A 101 5.57 -30.26 -1.39
C GLN A 101 6.01 -29.70 -0.02
N THR A 102 5.12 -29.73 0.97
CA THR A 102 5.44 -29.30 2.34
C THR A 102 6.55 -30.14 2.94
N LEU A 103 6.52 -31.47 2.75
CA LEU A 103 7.60 -32.38 3.17
C LEU A 103 8.93 -32.07 2.48
N SER A 104 8.91 -31.81 1.17
CA SER A 104 10.11 -31.44 0.40
C SER A 104 10.72 -30.13 0.91
N ASN A 105 9.89 -29.13 1.18
CA ASN A 105 10.32 -27.83 1.70
C ASN A 105 10.97 -27.98 3.09
N ILE A 106 10.32 -28.70 4.01
CA ILE A 106 10.85 -28.94 5.37
C ILE A 106 12.14 -29.78 5.32
N SER A 107 12.21 -30.78 4.45
CA SER A 107 13.43 -31.59 4.25
C SER A 107 14.62 -30.77 3.77
N THR A 108 14.37 -29.64 3.10
CA THR A 108 15.43 -28.75 2.60
C THR A 108 15.97 -27.85 3.72
N GLU A 109 15.16 -27.52 4.74
CA GLU A 109 15.52 -26.61 5.84
C GLU A 109 16.39 -27.21 6.97
N LYS A 110 16.87 -28.47 6.86
CA LYS A 110 17.78 -29.11 7.86
C LYS A 110 17.32 -28.98 9.33
N ASN A 111 16.04 -29.14 9.63
CA ASN A 111 15.53 -29.01 11.01
C ASN A 111 15.38 -30.38 11.71
N SER A 112 15.98 -30.55 12.90
CA SER A 112 16.18 -31.84 13.60
C SER A 112 14.95 -32.37 14.37
N THR A 113 13.82 -31.66 14.38
CA THR A 113 12.61 -32.11 15.07
C THR A 113 11.39 -31.66 14.28
N ILE A 114 10.66 -32.63 13.73
CA ILE A 114 9.46 -32.41 12.91
C ILE A 114 8.27 -32.83 13.78
N ILE A 115 7.52 -31.85 14.31
CA ILE A 115 6.25 -32.12 15.01
C ILE A 115 5.17 -32.25 13.96
N PHE A 116 4.56 -33.43 13.88
CA PHE A 116 3.70 -33.82 12.79
C PHE A 116 2.26 -34.07 13.28
N PRO A 117 1.27 -33.23 12.92
CA PRO A 117 -0.13 -33.55 13.14
C PRO A 117 -0.63 -34.47 12.01
N LEU A 118 -0.87 -35.75 12.32
CA LEU A 118 -1.55 -36.67 11.41
C LEU A 118 -3.05 -36.36 11.38
N PRO A 119 -3.66 -36.15 10.20
CA PRO A 119 -5.11 -36.13 10.05
C PRO A 119 -5.69 -37.46 10.53
N MET A 120 -6.72 -37.43 11.38
CA MET A 120 -7.33 -38.64 11.95
C MET A 120 -8.04 -39.51 10.90
N ASP A 121 -8.16 -39.04 9.67
CA ASP A 121 -8.84 -39.72 8.56
C ASP A 121 -8.01 -40.87 7.95
N PHE A 122 -6.71 -40.99 8.25
CA PHE A 122 -5.89 -42.12 7.81
C PHE A 122 -6.16 -43.44 8.56
N ARG A 123 -7.02 -43.44 9.60
CA ARG A 123 -7.33 -44.64 10.40
C ARG A 123 -8.21 -45.70 9.71
N PHE A 124 -8.66 -45.46 8.48
CA PHE A 124 -9.57 -46.40 7.77
C PHE A 124 -8.95 -47.22 6.63
N LEU A 125 -7.64 -47.12 6.37
CA LEU A 125 -7.00 -47.81 5.23
C LEU A 125 -6.13 -49.04 5.58
N SER A 126 -6.22 -49.58 6.80
CA SER A 126 -5.72 -50.93 7.08
C SER A 126 -6.38 -51.50 8.33
N PHE A 127 -7.45 -52.28 8.15
CA PHE A 127 -7.66 -53.57 8.81
C PHE A 127 -8.96 -54.17 8.25
N GLY A 128 -8.82 -54.78 7.07
CA GLY A 128 -9.87 -55.55 6.41
C GLY A 128 -9.24 -56.72 5.68
N GLN A 129 -9.32 -57.89 6.33
CA GLN A 129 -9.25 -59.23 5.74
C GLN A 129 -7.85 -59.87 5.59
N GLN A 130 -7.46 -60.66 6.60
CA GLN A 130 -6.98 -62.01 6.36
C GLN A 130 -7.60 -62.95 7.39
N VAL A 131 -8.28 -63.96 6.86
CA VAL A 131 -8.64 -65.22 7.53
C VAL A 131 -7.37 -65.92 7.96
#